data_AF-A0A8S1RXT7-F1
#
_entry.id   AF-A0A8S1RXT7-F1
#
_cell.length_a   1.000
_cell.length_b   1.000
_cell.length_c   1.000
_cell.angle_alpha   90.00
_cell.angle_beta   90.00
_cell.angle_gamma   90.00
#
_symmetry.space_group_name_H-M   'P 1'
#
loop_
_entity.id
_entity.type
_entity.pdbx_description
1 polymer ?
#
loop_
_entity_poly.entity_id
_entity_poly.type
_entity_poly.pdbx_seq_one_letter_code
_entity_poly.pdbx_strand_id
1 'polypeptide(L)'
;MSGPVFKAAAKWTGRKINVKNTVVELDGDEQARIIWKMIRERLVLPYLNVNLEYYDLSMEHRDKTDDKVTFDSGYAILKHKVGVKCATITADEARVEEFKLKKMWPSPNGSIRAILDGTVFREPIICKNIPRLVPGWTQPIVIGRHSKCKYCLYVYYWLAFNLQFIILEIQERTILVGKLFIIKNTHS
;
A
#
# COMPACT_ATOMS: atom_id res chain seq x y z
N MET A 1 16.94 -29.46 -13.05
CA MET A 1 16.22 -28.56 -13.96
C MET A 1 15.33 -27.63 -13.14
N SER A 2 15.74 -26.39 -12.91
CA SER A 2 14.85 -25.29 -12.51
C SER A 2 15.63 -23.99 -12.64
N GLY A 3 15.68 -23.46 -13.87
CA GLY A 3 16.16 -22.09 -14.07
C GLY A 3 15.27 -21.09 -13.32
N PRO A 4 15.74 -19.86 -13.07
CA PRO A 4 14.93 -18.85 -12.43
C PRO A 4 13.62 -18.66 -13.21
N VAL A 5 12.49 -18.85 -12.51
CA VAL A 5 11.11 -18.78 -13.03
C VAL A 5 10.80 -17.43 -13.72
N PHE A 6 11.65 -16.42 -13.53
CA PHE A 6 11.50 -15.11 -14.14
C PHE A 6 12.82 -14.67 -14.79
N LYS A 7 12.85 -14.67 -16.14
CA LYS A 7 13.92 -14.05 -16.94
C LYS A 7 14.13 -12.59 -16.50
N ALA A 8 15.37 -12.10 -16.56
CA ALA A 8 15.65 -10.68 -16.35
C ALA A 8 14.81 -9.84 -17.31
N ALA A 9 14.10 -8.84 -16.78
CA ALA A 9 13.32 -7.93 -17.62
C ALA A 9 14.26 -7.25 -18.63
N ALA A 10 13.85 -7.16 -19.89
CA ALA A 10 14.61 -6.45 -20.92
C ALA A 10 14.90 -5.03 -20.41
N LYS A 11 16.19 -4.65 -20.38
CA LYS A 11 16.61 -3.33 -19.89
C LYS A 11 16.07 -2.28 -20.85
N TRP A 12 15.09 -1.51 -20.38
CA TRP A 12 14.47 -0.47 -21.20
C TRP A 12 15.52 0.59 -21.57
N THR A 13 15.64 0.85 -22.88
CA THR A 13 16.65 1.74 -23.46
C THR A 13 16.12 3.15 -23.75
N GLY A 14 14.87 3.44 -23.37
CA GLY A 14 14.26 4.76 -23.52
C GLY A 14 14.70 5.76 -22.42
N ARG A 15 14.29 7.03 -22.59
CA ARG A 15 14.51 8.08 -21.58
C ARG A 15 13.48 7.98 -20.46
N LYS A 16 13.94 7.77 -19.22
CA LYS A 16 13.08 7.70 -18.02
C LYS A 16 12.15 8.90 -17.91
N ILE A 17 10.92 8.64 -17.48
CA ILE A 17 9.95 9.68 -17.18
C ILE A 17 10.34 10.31 -15.84
N ASN A 18 10.58 11.62 -15.85
CA ASN A 18 10.91 12.36 -14.63
C ASN A 18 9.64 12.67 -13.84
N VAL A 19 9.58 12.18 -12.60
CA VAL A 19 8.50 12.49 -11.66
C VAL A 19 8.94 13.69 -10.81
N LYS A 20 8.15 14.78 -10.84
CA LYS A 20 8.51 16.05 -10.18
C LYS A 20 8.47 15.98 -8.65
N ASN A 21 7.47 15.29 -8.10
CA ASN A 21 7.23 15.25 -6.66
C ASN A 21 7.82 13.98 -6.04
N THR A 22 8.25 14.09 -4.79
CA THR A 22 8.65 12.94 -3.97
C THR A 22 7.46 12.04 -3.69
N VAL A 23 7.68 10.72 -3.73
CA VAL A 23 6.73 9.71 -3.30
C VAL A 23 7.29 9.04 -2.06
N VAL A 24 6.46 8.90 -1.01
CA VAL A 24 6.87 8.20 0.21
C VAL A 24 6.73 6.71 -0.01
N GLU A 25 7.79 5.96 0.23
CA GLU A 25 7.82 4.50 0.11
C GLU A 25 7.84 3.89 1.52
N LEU A 26 6.87 3.02 1.80
CA LEU A 26 6.69 2.33 3.06
C LEU A 26 6.88 0.83 2.80
N ASP A 27 8.05 0.29 3.14
CA ASP A 27 8.34 -1.13 2.99
C ASP A 27 7.61 -1.97 4.04
N GLY A 28 7.54 -3.29 3.82
CA GLY A 28 6.69 -4.19 4.58
C GLY A 28 7.40 -5.46 5.06
N ASP A 29 6.62 -6.52 5.23
CA ASP A 29 7.07 -7.81 5.77
C ASP A 29 6.79 -8.97 4.80
N GLU A 30 7.33 -10.15 5.14
CA GLU A 30 7.01 -11.44 4.53
C GLU A 30 7.11 -11.48 2.99
N GLN A 31 6.14 -12.11 2.30
CA GLN A 31 6.15 -12.27 0.84
C GLN A 31 5.87 -10.94 0.15
N ALA A 32 5.06 -10.07 0.76
CA ALA A 32 4.77 -8.75 0.25
C ALA A 32 6.04 -7.93 0.04
N ARG A 33 6.99 -7.96 0.99
CA ARG A 33 8.30 -7.28 0.88
C ARG A 33 9.09 -7.73 -0.36
N ILE A 34 9.13 -9.04 -0.61
CA ILE A 34 9.86 -9.61 -1.75
C ILE A 34 9.21 -9.18 -3.08
N ILE A 35 7.88 -9.31 -3.17
CA ILE A 35 7.10 -8.91 -4.35
C ILE A 35 7.26 -7.41 -4.59
N TRP A 36 7.21 -6.58 -3.55
CA TRP A 36 7.37 -5.14 -3.64
C TRP A 36 8.73 -4.75 -4.21
N LYS A 37 9.81 -5.35 -3.71
CA LYS A 37 11.16 -5.16 -4.24
C LYS A 37 11.21 -5.50 -5.74
N MET A 38 10.60 -6.62 -6.16
CA MET A 38 10.55 -7.01 -7.57
C MET A 38 9.78 -6.01 -8.43
N ILE A 39 8.63 -5.53 -7.97
CA ILE A 39 7.81 -4.52 -8.67
C ILE A 39 8.63 -3.22 -8.82
N ARG A 40 9.22 -2.73 -7.72
CA ARG A 40 10.01 -1.50 -7.72
C ARG A 40 11.19 -1.59 -8.69
N GLU A 41 11.98 -2.66 -8.61
CA GLU A 41 13.21 -2.80 -9.41
C GLU A 41 12.96 -3.13 -10.87
N ARG A 42 11.90 -3.88 -11.20
CA ARG A 42 11.64 -4.36 -12.57
C ARG A 42 10.59 -3.58 -13.32
N LEU A 43 9.62 -2.98 -12.62
CA LEU A 43 8.44 -2.35 -13.24
C LEU A 43 8.36 -0.84 -12.99
N VAL A 44 9.08 -0.30 -11.99
CA VAL A 44 9.03 1.14 -11.65
C VAL A 44 10.33 1.86 -12.03
N LEU A 45 11.42 1.55 -11.33
CA LEU A 45 12.71 2.24 -11.48
C LEU A 45 13.37 2.16 -12.87
N PRO A 46 13.12 1.13 -13.71
CA PRO A 46 13.63 1.12 -15.08
C PRO A 46 12.99 2.22 -15.94
N TYR A 47 11.73 2.58 -15.67
CA TYR A 47 10.94 3.48 -16.52
C TYR A 47 10.76 4.88 -15.91
N LEU A 48 10.82 5.00 -14.58
CA LEU A 48 10.61 6.25 -13.85
C LEU A 48 11.91 6.71 -13.17
N ASN A 49 12.19 8.01 -13.28
CA ASN A 49 13.12 8.71 -12.42
C ASN A 49 12.29 9.45 -11.36
N VAL A 50 12.16 8.84 -10.18
CA VAL A 50 11.31 9.31 -9.09
C VAL A 50 12.12 9.40 -7.80
N ASN A 51 11.92 10.46 -7.05
CA ASN A 51 12.49 10.59 -5.71
C ASN A 51 11.63 9.80 -4.72
N LEU A 52 12.19 8.74 -4.14
CA LEU A 52 11.51 7.89 -3.17
C LEU A 52 12.06 8.20 -1.77
N GLU A 53 11.18 8.70 -0.89
CA GLU A 53 11.51 8.86 0.53
C GLU A 53 11.15 7.56 1.26
N TYR A 54 12.16 6.78 1.61
CA TYR A 54 12.02 5.40 2.06
C TYR A 54 11.87 5.27 3.58
N TYR A 55 10.90 4.49 4.02
CA TYR A 55 10.64 4.10 5.40
C TYR A 55 10.48 2.58 5.48
N ASP A 56 11.23 1.95 6.39
CA ASP A 56 11.13 0.51 6.63
C ASP A 56 10.10 0.24 7.75
N LEU A 57 8.93 -0.29 7.41
CA LEU A 57 7.92 -0.68 8.42
C LEU A 57 7.91 -2.17 8.73
N SER A 58 9.03 -2.87 8.46
CA SER A 58 9.17 -4.25 8.92
C SER A 58 9.05 -4.36 10.44
N MET A 59 8.52 -5.48 10.91
CA MET A 59 8.24 -5.71 12.32
C MET A 59 9.48 -5.44 13.21
N GLU A 60 10.65 -5.92 12.78
CA GLU A 60 11.92 -5.72 13.50
C GLU A 60 12.31 -4.23 13.56
N HIS A 61 12.14 -3.49 12.46
CA HIS A 61 12.50 -2.07 12.43
C HIS A 61 11.52 -1.22 13.25
N ARG A 62 10.23 -1.58 13.23
CA ARG A 62 9.22 -0.95 14.09
C ARG A 62 9.54 -1.19 15.56
N ASP A 63 9.85 -2.43 15.96
CA ASP A 63 10.22 -2.72 17.35
C ASP A 63 11.51 -2.00 17.78
N LYS A 64 12.52 -1.95 16.90
CA LYS A 64 13.78 -1.23 17.14
C LYS A 64 13.59 0.27 17.34
N THR A 65 12.66 0.88 16.61
CA THR A 65 12.40 2.33 16.64
C THR A 65 11.27 2.74 17.58
N ASP A 66 10.79 1.81 18.41
CA ASP A 66 9.61 2.00 19.27
C ASP A 66 8.37 2.49 18.49
N ASP A 67 8.21 1.96 17.28
CA ASP A 67 7.19 2.27 16.26
C ASP A 67 7.21 3.73 15.75
N LYS A 68 8.26 4.50 16.07
CA LYS A 68 8.43 5.88 15.59
C LYS A 68 8.45 5.97 14.05
N VAL A 69 9.06 5.00 13.38
CA VAL A 69 9.12 4.93 11.91
C VAL A 69 7.71 4.96 11.27
N THR A 70 6.72 4.35 11.92
CA THR A 70 5.34 4.32 11.46
C THR A 70 4.74 5.72 11.46
N PHE A 71 4.95 6.49 12.53
CA PHE A 71 4.45 7.86 12.64
C PHE A 71 5.21 8.81 11.70
N ASP A 72 6.54 8.70 11.63
CA ASP A 72 7.37 9.49 10.73
C ASP A 72 6.91 9.32 9.28
N SER A 73 6.65 8.07 8.85
CA SER A 73 6.14 7.78 7.50
C SER A 73 4.76 8.40 7.24
N GLY A 74 3.88 8.42 8.25
CA GLY A 74 2.57 9.06 8.16
C GLY A 74 2.68 10.59 7.96
N TYR A 75 3.56 11.24 8.70
CA TYR A 75 3.82 12.68 8.54
C TYR A 75 4.51 13.00 7.21
N ALA A 76 5.41 12.13 6.74
CA ALA A 76 6.01 12.26 5.41
C ALA A 76 4.94 12.20 4.30
N ILE A 77 3.97 11.27 4.41
CA ILE A 77 2.84 11.21 3.46
C ILE A 77 2.01 12.49 3.53
N LEU A 78 1.76 13.03 4.73
CA LEU A 78 1.00 14.27 4.89
C LEU A 78 1.70 15.46 4.20
N LYS A 79 3.03 15.50 4.26
CA LYS A 79 3.88 16.49 3.59
C LYS A 79 3.91 16.31 2.07
N HIS A 80 4.21 15.10 1.59
CA HIS A 80 4.45 14.80 0.17
C HIS A 80 3.20 14.41 -0.63
N LYS A 81 2.06 14.26 0.04
CA LYS A 81 0.73 13.95 -0.52
C LYS A 81 0.55 12.55 -1.10
N VAL A 82 1.63 11.86 -1.45
CA VAL A 82 1.58 10.53 -2.08
C VAL A 82 2.46 9.56 -1.33
N GLY A 83 1.90 8.38 -1.02
CA GLY A 83 2.62 7.26 -0.44
C GLY A 83 2.38 5.97 -1.20
N VAL A 84 3.28 5.01 -1.10
CA VAL A 84 3.05 3.62 -1.50
C VAL A 84 3.49 2.74 -0.36
N LYS A 85 2.61 1.85 0.07
CA LYS A 85 2.78 1.02 1.25
C LYS A 85 2.74 -0.45 0.92
N CYS A 86 3.68 -1.21 1.43
CA CYS A 86 3.64 -2.66 1.40
C CYS A 86 2.82 -3.22 2.58
N ALA A 87 2.32 -4.44 2.48
CA ALA A 87 1.66 -5.10 3.60
C ALA A 87 2.65 -5.29 4.77
N THR A 88 2.15 -5.08 5.98
CA THR A 88 2.94 -5.10 7.23
C THR A 88 2.25 -5.99 8.24
N ILE A 89 3.01 -6.75 9.02
CA ILE A 89 2.48 -7.58 10.11
C ILE A 89 1.88 -6.66 11.18
N THR A 90 0.70 -7.01 11.70
CA THR A 90 0.16 -6.43 12.94
C THR A 90 0.43 -7.44 14.06
N ALA A 91 1.04 -6.99 15.17
CA ALA A 91 1.47 -7.89 16.23
C ALA A 91 0.25 -8.50 16.95
N ASP A 92 0.25 -9.82 17.10
CA ASP A 92 -0.57 -10.59 18.01
C ASP A 92 0.34 -11.31 19.02
N GLU A 93 -0.21 -12.07 19.97
CA GLU A 93 0.57 -12.78 20.98
C GLU A 93 1.60 -13.73 20.36
N ALA A 94 1.22 -14.44 19.29
CA ALA A 94 2.11 -15.39 18.62
C ALA A 94 3.28 -14.67 17.92
N ARG A 95 3.03 -13.52 17.29
CA ARG A 95 4.08 -12.71 16.64
C ARG A 95 4.98 -12.03 17.66
N VAL A 96 4.49 -11.70 18.86
CA VAL A 96 5.34 -11.19 19.96
C VAL A 96 6.36 -12.24 20.37
N GLU A 97 5.96 -13.51 20.48
CA GLU A 97 6.87 -14.62 20.79
C GLU A 97 7.84 -14.92 19.63
N GLU A 98 7.34 -14.99 18.40
CA GLU A 98 8.13 -15.29 17.20
C GLU A 98 9.26 -14.28 16.98
N PHE A 99 8.93 -12.98 17.03
CA PHE A 99 9.88 -11.90 16.78
C PHE A 99 10.55 -11.35 18.04
N LYS A 100 10.21 -11.89 19.23
CA LYS A 100 10.69 -11.43 20.54
C LYS A 100 10.50 -9.92 20.75
N LEU A 101 9.30 -9.44 20.46
CA LEU A 101 8.97 -8.02 20.48
C LEU A 101 8.96 -7.46 21.90
N LYS A 102 9.32 -6.18 22.05
CA LYS A 102 9.22 -5.47 23.34
C LYS A 102 7.79 -5.42 23.87
N LYS A 103 6.83 -5.28 22.96
CA LYS A 103 5.38 -5.24 23.24
C LYS A 103 4.55 -5.48 21.98
N MET A 104 3.26 -5.66 22.18
CA MET A 104 2.28 -5.72 21.08
C MET A 104 2.08 -4.33 20.45
N TRP A 105 2.76 -4.08 19.34
CA TRP A 105 2.66 -2.82 18.61
C TRP A 105 1.32 -2.67 17.88
N PRO A 106 0.74 -1.46 17.83
CA PRO A 106 -0.50 -1.22 17.09
C PRO A 106 -0.30 -1.47 15.58
N SER A 107 -1.42 -1.65 14.87
CA SER A 107 -1.39 -1.84 13.42
C SER A 107 -0.86 -0.57 12.73
N PRO A 108 0.19 -0.66 11.89
CA PRO A 108 0.70 0.49 11.14
C PRO A 108 -0.37 1.18 10.30
N ASN A 109 -1.26 0.38 9.72
CA ASN A 109 -2.39 0.87 8.94
C ASN A 109 -3.36 1.73 9.77
N GLY A 110 -3.55 1.38 11.06
CA GLY A 110 -4.37 2.15 11.97
C GLY A 110 -3.72 3.49 12.31
N SER A 111 -2.44 3.46 12.70
CA SER A 111 -1.66 4.65 13.06
C SER A 111 -1.57 5.65 11.91
N ILE A 112 -1.22 5.20 10.69
CA ILE A 112 -1.11 6.08 9.52
C ILE A 112 -2.46 6.68 9.14
N ARG A 113 -3.55 5.91 9.22
CA ARG A 113 -4.89 6.43 8.93
C ARG A 113 -5.36 7.46 9.95
N ALA A 114 -5.00 7.30 11.22
CA ALA A 114 -5.32 8.27 12.25
C ALA A 114 -4.63 9.63 12.00
N ILE A 115 -3.40 9.61 11.46
CA ILE A 115 -2.65 10.81 11.08
C ILE A 115 -3.26 11.48 9.84
N LEU A 116 -3.62 10.70 8.82
CA LEU A 116 -4.07 11.24 7.52
C LEU A 116 -5.55 11.63 7.49
N ASP A 117 -6.33 11.14 8.45
CA ASP A 117 -7.74 11.47 8.68
C ASP A 117 -8.62 11.49 7.43
N GLY A 118 -8.76 10.34 6.77
CA GLY A 118 -9.65 10.27 5.63
C GLY A 118 -10.26 8.91 5.36
N THR A 119 -11.01 8.81 4.27
CA THR A 119 -11.74 7.59 3.90
C THR A 119 -10.83 6.62 3.16
N VAL A 120 -11.04 5.31 3.28
CA VAL A 120 -10.36 4.28 2.48
C VAL A 120 -11.29 3.82 1.37
N PHE A 121 -10.87 3.94 0.12
CA PHE A 121 -11.59 3.35 -1.00
C PHE A 121 -11.00 1.99 -1.38
N ARG A 122 -11.86 1.08 -1.84
CA ARG A 122 -11.48 -0.23 -2.36
C ARG A 122 -12.23 -0.46 -3.66
N GLU A 123 -11.47 -0.71 -4.72
CA GLU A 123 -11.97 -1.01 -6.05
C GLU A 123 -11.39 -2.34 -6.55
N PRO A 124 -12.18 -3.21 -7.17
CA PRO A 124 -11.68 -4.44 -7.79
C PRO A 124 -10.98 -4.16 -9.12
N ILE A 125 -9.86 -4.84 -9.39
CA ILE A 125 -9.30 -4.92 -10.75
C ILE A 125 -10.10 -5.96 -11.55
N ILE A 126 -10.76 -5.51 -12.61
CA ILE A 126 -11.58 -6.39 -13.47
C ILE A 126 -10.73 -6.90 -14.63
N CYS A 127 -10.58 -8.23 -14.70
CA CYS A 127 -9.93 -8.92 -15.81
C CYS A 127 -10.98 -9.62 -16.68
N LYS A 128 -10.97 -9.41 -18.00
CA LYS A 128 -11.96 -9.98 -18.93
C LYS A 128 -11.99 -11.52 -18.93
N ASN A 129 -10.85 -12.14 -18.65
CA ASN A 129 -10.65 -13.59 -18.64
C ASN A 129 -10.89 -14.26 -17.29
N ILE A 130 -11.19 -13.51 -16.23
CA ILE A 130 -11.48 -14.06 -14.91
C ILE A 130 -12.98 -13.90 -14.65
N PRO A 131 -13.76 -15.00 -14.57
CA PRO A 131 -15.19 -14.92 -14.30
C PRO A 131 -15.43 -14.41 -12.88
N ARG A 132 -16.52 -13.67 -12.69
CA ARG A 132 -16.94 -13.14 -11.40
C ARG A 132 -17.84 -14.14 -10.69
N LEU A 133 -17.71 -14.23 -9.36
CA LEU A 133 -18.57 -15.08 -8.53
C LEU A 133 -20.04 -14.64 -8.58
N VAL A 134 -20.30 -13.34 -8.72
CA VAL A 134 -21.64 -12.78 -8.88
C VAL A 134 -21.81 -12.36 -10.34
N PRO A 135 -22.57 -13.11 -11.16
CA PRO A 135 -22.65 -12.87 -12.60
C PRO A 135 -23.26 -11.52 -12.98
N GLY A 136 -24.18 -11.01 -12.15
CA GLY A 136 -24.87 -9.72 -12.38
C GLY A 136 -23.98 -8.48 -12.17
N TRP A 137 -22.78 -8.64 -11.59
CA TRP A 137 -21.86 -7.52 -11.40
C TRP A 137 -21.10 -7.24 -12.69
N THR A 138 -21.64 -6.40 -13.55
CA THR A 138 -21.00 -6.01 -14.82
C THR A 138 -20.06 -4.82 -14.68
N GLN A 139 -20.23 -4.01 -13.64
CA GLN A 139 -19.45 -2.80 -13.34
C GLN A 139 -18.73 -2.94 -11.99
N PRO A 140 -17.58 -2.26 -11.79
CA PRO A 140 -16.88 -2.25 -10.52
C PRO A 140 -17.70 -1.54 -9.44
N ILE A 141 -17.66 -2.08 -8.23
CA ILE A 141 -18.27 -1.46 -7.05
C ILE A 141 -17.14 -0.93 -6.18
N VAL A 142 -17.18 0.37 -5.85
CA VAL A 142 -16.19 1.02 -4.99
C VAL A 142 -16.75 1.15 -3.58
N ILE A 143 -16.03 0.60 -2.61
CA ILE A 143 -16.42 0.67 -1.18
C ILE A 143 -15.59 1.75 -0.51
N GLY A 144 -16.26 2.76 0.05
CA GLY A 144 -15.67 3.78 0.90
C GLY A 144 -15.84 3.42 2.36
N ARG A 145 -14.74 3.17 3.07
CA ARG A 145 -14.76 2.91 4.52
C ARG A 145 -14.16 4.11 5.25
N HIS A 146 -14.93 4.70 6.16
CA HIS A 146 -14.39 5.77 6.99
C HIS A 146 -13.30 5.22 7.94
N SER A 147 -12.14 5.87 8.00
CA SER A 147 -10.97 5.33 8.73
C SER A 147 -11.17 5.29 10.25
N LYS A 148 -11.91 6.26 10.81
CA LYS A 148 -12.12 6.41 12.26
C LYS A 148 -13.35 5.69 12.82
N CYS A 149 -14.34 5.33 12.00
CA CYS A 149 -15.59 4.74 12.48
C CYS A 149 -15.56 3.21 12.46
N LYS A 150 -15.81 2.57 13.63
CA LYS A 150 -15.89 1.11 13.78
C LYS A 150 -17.08 0.48 13.01
N TYR A 151 -18.11 1.27 12.67
CA TYR A 151 -19.38 0.77 12.10
C TYR A 151 -19.87 1.49 10.83
N CYS A 152 -19.08 2.39 10.22
CA CYS A 152 -19.53 3.17 9.07
C CYS A 152 -18.94 2.62 7.75
N LEU A 153 -19.80 2.02 6.92
CA LEU A 153 -19.50 1.63 5.55
C LEU A 153 -20.38 2.47 4.61
N TYR A 154 -19.76 3.09 3.61
CA TYR A 154 -20.47 3.79 2.54
C TYR A 154 -20.21 3.06 1.22
N VAL A 155 -21.28 2.76 0.48
CA VAL A 155 -21.19 2.23 -0.88
C VAL A 155 -21.38 3.40 -1.82
N TYR A 156 -20.38 3.67 -2.66
CA TYR A 156 -20.46 4.75 -3.64
C TYR A 156 -20.58 4.16 -5.05
N TYR A 157 -21.55 4.68 -5.81
CA TYR A 157 -21.66 4.46 -7.25
C TYR A 157 -21.06 5.66 -7.98
N TRP A 158 -20.12 5.41 -8.89
CA TRP A 158 -19.55 6.35 -9.87
C TRP A 158 -19.59 7.83 -9.45
N LEU A 159 -18.67 8.21 -8.57
CA LEU A 159 -18.41 9.61 -8.23
C LEU A 159 -17.04 10.01 -8.80
N ALA A 160 -17.05 10.97 -9.74
CA ALA A 160 -15.84 11.63 -10.17
C ALA A 160 -15.27 12.41 -8.98
N PHE A 161 -14.09 12.03 -8.52
CA PHE A 161 -13.52 12.51 -7.28
C PHE A 161 -12.32 13.42 -7.55
N ASN A 162 -12.31 14.61 -6.94
CA ASN A 162 -11.07 15.36 -6.71
C ASN A 162 -10.27 14.65 -5.59
N LEU A 163 -9.14 14.03 -5.93
CA LEU A 163 -8.27 13.33 -4.99
C LEU A 163 -7.26 14.30 -4.34
N GLN A 164 -7.01 14.10 -3.05
CA GLN A 164 -6.07 14.91 -2.28
C GLN A 164 -4.82 14.11 -1.86
N PHE A 165 -4.95 12.78 -1.68
CA PHE A 165 -3.85 11.85 -1.35
C PHE A 165 -4.09 10.44 -1.92
N ILE A 166 -3.01 9.75 -2.31
CA ILE A 166 -3.03 8.38 -2.81
C ILE A 166 -2.03 7.53 -2.01
N ILE A 167 -2.52 6.43 -1.42
CA ILE A 167 -1.72 5.32 -0.90
C ILE A 167 -2.05 4.08 -1.72
N LEU A 168 -1.05 3.32 -2.18
CA LEU A 168 -1.27 1.98 -2.77
C LEU A 168 -0.82 0.93 -1.76
N GLU A 169 -1.67 -0.02 -1.36
CA GLU A 169 -1.29 -1.18 -0.53
C GLU A 169 -1.24 -2.44 -1.38
N ILE A 170 -0.15 -3.20 -1.34
CA ILE A 170 -0.07 -4.50 -2.00
C ILE A 170 -0.31 -5.58 -0.95
N GLN A 171 -1.34 -6.41 -1.13
CA GLN A 171 -1.70 -7.49 -0.19
C GLN A 171 -1.35 -8.87 -0.77
N GLU A 172 -0.95 -9.81 0.09
CA GLU A 172 -0.44 -11.13 -0.31
C GLU A 172 -1.51 -12.09 -0.87
N ARG A 173 -2.79 -11.89 -0.54
CA ARG A 173 -3.86 -12.77 -0.98
C ARG A 173 -4.54 -12.21 -2.22
N THR A 174 -4.04 -12.64 -3.38
CA THR A 174 -4.58 -12.58 -4.76
C THR A 174 -3.58 -11.93 -5.70
N ILE A 175 -3.19 -12.70 -6.73
CA ILE A 175 -2.25 -12.38 -7.81
C ILE A 175 -2.43 -10.92 -8.29
N LEU A 176 -1.39 -10.10 -8.10
CA LEU A 176 -1.20 -8.74 -8.63
C LEU A 176 -2.40 -7.79 -8.54
N VAL A 177 -2.60 -7.14 -7.39
CA VAL A 177 -3.49 -5.96 -7.33
C VAL A 177 -2.99 -4.97 -6.26
N GLY A 178 -2.38 -3.88 -6.69
CA GLY A 178 -2.20 -2.70 -5.84
C GLY A 178 -3.57 -2.15 -5.45
N LYS A 179 -3.88 -2.16 -4.16
CA LYS A 179 -5.11 -1.64 -3.59
C LYS A 179 -4.95 -0.13 -3.43
N LEU A 180 -5.69 0.66 -4.21
CA LEU A 180 -5.63 2.12 -4.14
C LEU A 180 -6.41 2.64 -2.92
N PHE A 181 -5.71 2.93 -1.84
CA PHE A 181 -6.16 3.72 -0.70
C PHE A 181 -6.15 5.21 -1.06
N ILE A 182 -7.26 5.68 -1.60
CA ILE A 182 -7.46 7.12 -1.76
C ILE A 182 -7.86 7.67 -0.39
N ILE A 183 -7.04 8.47 0.29
CA ILE A 183 -7.44 9.10 1.55
C ILE A 183 -7.95 10.52 1.26
N LYS A 184 -9.26 10.72 1.39
CA LYS A 184 -9.89 12.05 1.30
C LYS A 184 -10.17 12.59 2.68
N ASN A 185 -9.71 13.82 2.94
CA ASN A 185 -10.10 14.57 4.11
C ASN A 185 -11.61 14.90 4.00
N THR A 186 -12.39 14.55 5.02
CA THR A 186 -13.85 14.77 5.02
C THR A 186 -14.25 16.19 5.41
N HIS A 187 -13.28 17.07 5.65
CA HIS A 187 -13.49 18.45 6.14
C HIS A 187 -13.24 19.57 5.12
N SER A 188 -13.20 19.27 3.82
CA SER A 188 -13.07 20.28 2.74
C SER A 188 -14.32 20.34 1.87
#